data_AF-A0A7X7DYL8-F1
#
_entry.id   AF-A0A7X7DYL8-F1
#
_cell.length_a   1.000
_cell.length_b   1.000
_cell.length_c   1.000
_cell.angle_alpha   90.00
_cell.angle_beta   90.00
_cell.angle_gamma   90.00
#
_symmetry.space_group_name_H-M   'P 1'
#
loop_
_entity.id
_entity.type
_entity.pdbx_description
1 polymer ?
#
loop_
_entity_poly.entity_id
_entity_poly.type
_entity_poly.pdbx_seq_one_letter_code
_entity_poly.pdbx_strand_id
1 'polypeptide(L)'
;MVIGRKLKELPVSVGVDGEKCVNCHVCITACPVKFCNDGSGDFVSVNPYMCIGCGNCIEECSHGARFWIDDFDCLMEDIAAGQKIIAIVAPSVAANFPSNYLNLNGWLKNIGIKAVFDVSFGAELTVKSYIEYLNKEKRSKTVIAQPCPAIVTYIEMYLPELIQYLAPIDSPMMHTMKMIRKYYPQFNDHKIAALSPCLAKKREFHETGLGDYNVGFKSVSSFLEKNNINLSSYPSEAYFNPPAERAVGFSSPGGLLKTAERWVHGISSVSRKIEGPRHIYPYLDMLSKSIKNGTAPVLVDCLNCERGCNGGPLTVTSDYAIDDIEQAVANRMHQTISSYAEPGVVEEDIAGQSRINEILNGFWEDGLYSRRYNDLSVNNRVIIPSDDELKKIFKMMRKNSDADFCNCSACGYGTCLNMAVAIYNGLNRPENCHFYLAEEAKMKGAQISENEKRLRTILSTTTAGFCLADEEFRMIVVNNSFCKMVGVDREKLIGSTFLKKQFERCSNGNGYTSEIKINRPDGGMGHFLLIANPYFDENKDLVGYFSLFIDISKYKHDTGTSLNVPTQG
;
A
#
# COMPACT_ATOMS: atom_id res chain seq x y z
N MET A 1 15.92 -11.40 -19.70
CA MET A 1 16.13 -12.36 -18.58
C MET A 1 17.61 -12.56 -18.36
N VAL A 2 18.16 -12.20 -17.20
CA VAL A 2 19.47 -12.76 -16.78
C VAL A 2 19.21 -14.21 -16.37
N ILE A 3 19.27 -15.10 -17.35
CA ILE A 3 19.14 -16.54 -17.15
C ILE A 3 20.39 -16.99 -16.38
N GLY A 4 20.22 -17.57 -15.18
CA GLY A 4 21.28 -18.33 -14.52
C GLY A 4 21.70 -17.90 -13.10
N ARG A 5 21.22 -16.80 -12.52
CA ARG A 5 21.48 -16.48 -11.10
C ARG A 5 20.23 -16.75 -10.23
N LYS A 6 20.36 -17.65 -9.25
CA LYS A 6 19.32 -17.95 -8.27
C LYS A 6 19.03 -16.68 -7.44
N LEU A 7 17.75 -16.35 -7.28
CA LEU A 7 17.32 -15.27 -6.38
C LEU A 7 17.82 -15.57 -4.96
N LYS A 8 18.24 -14.53 -4.24
CA LYS A 8 18.56 -14.65 -2.83
C LYS A 8 17.27 -14.60 -2.03
N GLU A 9 16.99 -15.66 -1.27
CA GLU A 9 15.83 -15.76 -0.41
C GLU A 9 15.89 -14.70 0.70
N LEU A 10 14.76 -14.02 0.90
CA LEU A 10 14.57 -13.03 1.95
C LEU A 10 13.37 -13.44 2.79
N PRO A 11 13.43 -13.34 4.12
CA PRO A 11 12.28 -13.55 4.98
C PRO A 11 11.07 -12.71 4.52
N VAL A 12 9.92 -13.37 4.42
CA VAL A 12 8.64 -12.74 4.14
C VAL A 12 8.21 -11.96 5.39
N SER A 13 7.85 -10.69 5.22
CA SER A 13 7.47 -9.80 6.33
C SER A 13 6.10 -9.14 6.14
N VAL A 14 5.54 -9.22 4.93
CA VAL A 14 4.25 -8.60 4.58
C VAL A 14 3.40 -9.66 3.90
N GLY A 15 2.21 -9.91 4.45
CA GLY A 15 1.18 -10.77 3.88
C GLY A 15 0.12 -10.01 3.11
N VAL A 16 -0.66 -10.73 2.31
CA VAL A 16 -1.79 -10.20 1.53
C VAL A 16 -3.01 -11.09 1.72
N ASP A 17 -4.11 -10.48 2.15
CA ASP A 17 -5.43 -11.08 2.18
C ASP A 17 -6.17 -10.65 0.89
N GLY A 18 -6.29 -11.60 -0.04
CA GLY A 18 -6.88 -11.36 -1.36
C GLY A 18 -8.38 -11.05 -1.32
N GLU A 19 -9.09 -11.56 -0.30
CA GLU A 19 -10.55 -11.36 -0.16
C GLU A 19 -10.89 -9.94 0.28
N LYS A 20 -10.01 -9.31 1.07
CA LYS A 20 -10.18 -7.92 1.52
C LYS A 20 -9.65 -6.89 0.54
N CYS A 21 -8.79 -7.28 -0.39
CA CYS A 21 -8.15 -6.36 -1.31
C CYS A 21 -9.11 -5.96 -2.44
N VAL A 22 -9.38 -4.67 -2.58
CA VAL A 22 -10.22 -4.13 -3.67
C VAL A 22 -9.40 -3.57 -4.84
N ASN A 23 -8.12 -3.94 -4.94
CA ASN A 23 -7.18 -3.47 -5.95
C ASN A 23 -7.11 -1.93 -6.13
N CYS A 24 -7.16 -1.16 -5.03
CA CYS A 24 -7.13 0.30 -5.06
C CYS A 24 -5.75 0.93 -5.29
N HIS A 25 -4.69 0.12 -5.37
CA HIS A 25 -3.29 0.51 -5.60
C HIS A 25 -2.64 1.47 -4.60
N VAL A 26 -3.30 1.85 -3.49
CA VAL A 26 -2.70 2.71 -2.44
C VAL A 26 -1.41 2.11 -1.89
N CYS A 27 -1.36 0.78 -1.71
CA CYS A 27 -0.14 0.09 -1.30
C CYS A 27 1.02 0.24 -2.30
N ILE A 28 0.74 0.32 -3.61
CA ILE A 28 1.75 0.56 -4.65
C ILE A 28 2.23 2.02 -4.58
N THR A 29 1.29 2.96 -4.38
CA THR A 29 1.60 4.39 -4.18
C THR A 29 2.55 4.60 -3.02
N ALA A 30 2.25 3.98 -1.88
CA ALA A 30 3.01 4.06 -0.64
C ALA A 30 4.36 3.34 -0.71
N CYS A 31 4.51 2.30 -1.55
CA CYS A 31 5.71 1.50 -1.58
C CYS A 31 6.88 2.27 -2.21
N PRO A 32 8.06 2.35 -1.55
CA PRO A 32 9.24 2.97 -2.14
C PRO A 32 9.84 2.12 -3.28
N VAL A 33 9.62 0.80 -3.24
CA VAL A 33 10.09 -0.16 -4.26
C VAL A 33 8.90 -0.69 -5.06
N LYS A 34 8.19 0.23 -5.72
CA LYS A 34 6.87 0.02 -6.36
C LYS A 34 6.72 -1.29 -7.13
N PHE A 35 7.75 -1.66 -7.89
CA PHE A 35 7.78 -2.85 -8.73
C PHE A 35 7.86 -4.19 -7.97
N CYS A 36 7.94 -4.19 -6.64
CA CYS A 36 7.70 -5.40 -5.86
C CYS A 36 6.20 -5.73 -5.73
N ASN A 37 5.31 -4.81 -6.11
CA ASN A 37 3.87 -5.02 -6.11
C ASN A 37 3.40 -5.36 -7.52
N ASP A 38 2.42 -6.25 -7.60
CA ASP A 38 1.76 -6.66 -8.84
C ASP A 38 0.25 -6.45 -8.69
N GLY A 39 -0.27 -5.48 -9.44
CA GLY A 39 -1.70 -5.14 -9.52
C GLY A 39 -2.39 -5.69 -10.77
N SER A 40 -1.74 -6.58 -11.54
CA SER A 40 -2.29 -7.15 -12.77
C SER A 40 -3.46 -8.12 -12.55
N GLY A 41 -3.63 -8.64 -11.32
CA GLY A 41 -4.69 -9.58 -10.92
C GLY A 41 -5.92 -8.91 -10.29
N ASP A 42 -6.70 -9.70 -9.54
CA ASP A 42 -7.90 -9.21 -8.82
C ASP A 42 -7.55 -8.47 -7.52
N PHE A 43 -6.36 -8.76 -6.96
CA PHE A 43 -5.79 -8.10 -5.80
C PHE A 43 -4.33 -7.74 -6.04
N VAL A 44 -3.78 -6.83 -5.23
CA VAL A 44 -2.36 -6.46 -5.33
C VAL A 44 -1.49 -7.44 -4.56
N SER A 45 -0.74 -8.28 -5.27
CA SER A 45 0.23 -9.19 -4.64
C SER A 45 1.57 -8.49 -4.35
N VAL A 46 2.44 -9.11 -3.52
CA VAL A 46 3.79 -8.61 -3.25
C VAL A 46 4.82 -9.72 -3.48
N ASN A 47 5.86 -9.40 -4.25
CA ASN A 47 7.02 -10.23 -4.45
C ASN A 47 7.98 -10.09 -3.23
N PRO A 48 8.14 -11.15 -2.42
CA PRO A 48 8.96 -11.08 -1.20
C PRO A 48 10.46 -10.92 -1.50
N TYR A 49 10.92 -11.35 -2.68
CA TYR A 49 12.32 -11.24 -3.09
C TYR A 49 12.74 -9.81 -3.45
N MET A 50 11.78 -8.97 -3.84
CA MET A 50 12.00 -7.56 -4.19
C MET A 50 11.52 -6.60 -3.10
N CYS A 51 10.56 -7.00 -2.27
CA CYS A 51 10.13 -6.20 -1.13
C CYS A 51 11.33 -5.92 -0.22
N ILE A 52 11.40 -4.73 0.39
CA ILE A 52 12.43 -4.35 1.39
C ILE A 52 11.96 -4.56 2.85
N GLY A 53 10.73 -5.03 3.06
CA GLY A 53 10.18 -5.33 4.39
C GLY A 53 9.86 -4.10 5.25
N CYS A 54 9.72 -2.91 4.66
CA CYS A 54 9.53 -1.67 5.43
C CYS A 54 8.13 -1.53 6.06
N GLY A 55 7.12 -2.24 5.54
CA GLY A 55 5.76 -2.22 6.08
C GLY A 55 4.91 -0.99 5.74
N ASN A 56 5.41 -0.02 4.96
CA ASN A 56 4.66 1.20 4.61
C ASN A 56 3.31 0.91 3.92
N CYS A 57 3.23 -0.19 3.16
CA CYS A 57 1.97 -0.61 2.53
C CYS A 57 0.91 -1.13 3.52
N ILE A 58 1.31 -1.56 4.72
CA ILE A 58 0.38 -2.02 5.77
C ILE A 58 -0.32 -0.81 6.38
N GLU A 59 0.44 0.23 6.75
CA GLU A 59 -0.09 1.44 7.38
C GLU A 59 -1.10 2.16 6.48
N GLU A 60 -0.88 2.14 5.17
CA GLU A 60 -1.70 2.84 4.18
C GLU A 60 -2.92 2.01 3.71
N CYS A 61 -3.02 0.74 4.11
CA CYS A 61 -4.11 -0.13 3.67
C CYS A 61 -5.36 0.02 4.55
N SER A 62 -6.31 0.85 4.12
CA SER A 62 -7.59 1.03 4.80
C SER A 62 -8.52 -0.19 4.79
N HIS A 63 -8.24 -1.21 3.97
CA HIS A 63 -9.06 -2.42 3.83
C HIS A 63 -8.61 -3.57 4.74
N GLY A 64 -7.49 -3.42 5.46
CA GLY A 64 -6.90 -4.52 6.24
C GLY A 64 -6.44 -5.70 5.38
N ALA A 65 -6.21 -5.47 4.08
CA ALA A 65 -5.75 -6.49 3.13
C ALA A 65 -4.23 -6.73 3.22
N ARG A 66 -3.48 -5.80 3.81
CA ARG A 66 -2.04 -5.94 4.09
C ARG A 66 -1.86 -6.20 5.57
N PHE A 67 -1.11 -7.23 5.92
CA PHE A 67 -0.85 -7.59 7.32
C PHE A 67 0.63 -7.91 7.56
N TRP A 68 1.06 -7.76 8.80
CA TRP A 68 2.43 -8.05 9.20
C TRP A 68 2.62 -9.54 9.44
N ILE A 69 3.81 -10.05 9.15
CA ILE A 69 4.24 -11.40 9.50
C ILE A 69 5.44 -11.27 10.42
N ASP A 70 5.22 -11.56 11.70
CA ASP A 70 6.25 -11.59 12.74
C ASP A 70 6.32 -12.99 13.37
N ASP A 71 7.11 -13.13 14.45
CA ASP A 71 7.37 -14.44 15.07
C ASP A 71 6.67 -14.61 16.42
N PHE A 72 5.59 -13.85 16.70
CA PHE A 72 4.94 -13.85 18.02
C PHE A 72 4.33 -15.22 18.38
N ASP A 73 3.55 -15.83 17.49
CA ASP A 73 2.90 -17.11 17.77
C ASP A 73 3.93 -18.23 17.98
N CYS A 74 4.95 -18.29 17.11
CA CYS A 74 6.07 -19.22 17.25
C CYS A 74 6.82 -19.04 18.58
N LEU A 75 7.02 -17.79 19.02
CA LEU A 75 7.62 -17.49 20.32
C LEU A 75 6.76 -18.05 21.46
N MET A 76 5.46 -17.82 21.44
CA MET A 76 4.55 -18.28 22.50
C MET A 76 4.49 -19.80 22.58
N GLU A 77 4.49 -20.50 21.44
CA GLU A 77 4.57 -21.96 21.37
C GLU A 77 5.88 -22.48 21.99
N ASP A 78 7.02 -21.89 21.64
CA ASP A 78 8.33 -22.31 22.17
C ASP A 78 8.50 -21.98 23.67
N ILE A 79 7.91 -20.87 24.14
CA ILE A 79 7.81 -20.56 25.56
C ILE A 79 7.01 -21.65 26.29
N ALA A 80 5.84 -22.03 25.77
CA ALA A 80 5.00 -23.08 26.35
C ALA A 80 5.69 -24.45 26.34
N ALA A 81 6.53 -24.73 25.34
CA ALA A 81 7.36 -25.92 25.25
C ALA A 81 8.57 -25.91 26.19
N GLY A 82 8.79 -24.85 26.98
CA GLY A 82 9.87 -24.75 27.96
C GLY A 82 11.24 -24.45 27.35
N GLN A 83 11.29 -23.88 26.14
CA GLN A 83 12.55 -23.45 25.53
C GLN A 83 13.23 -22.36 26.37
N LYS A 84 14.57 -22.37 26.38
CA LYS A 84 15.36 -21.34 27.05
C LYS A 84 15.41 -20.09 26.19
N ILE A 85 14.69 -19.04 26.60
CA ILE A 85 14.56 -17.80 25.81
C ILE A 85 14.89 -16.59 26.68
N ILE A 86 15.64 -15.65 26.11
CA ILE A 86 15.82 -14.29 26.63
C ILE A 86 15.20 -13.28 25.67
N ALA A 87 14.82 -12.11 26.18
CA ALA A 87 14.29 -11.02 25.36
C ALA A 87 15.26 -9.85 25.25
N ILE A 88 15.30 -9.22 24.09
CA ILE A 88 15.89 -7.89 23.90
C ILE A 88 14.76 -6.94 23.48
N VAL A 89 14.72 -5.72 24.05
CA VAL A 89 13.59 -4.80 23.85
C VAL A 89 14.09 -3.50 23.22
N ALA A 90 13.48 -3.10 22.09
CA ALA A 90 13.84 -1.88 21.38
C ALA A 90 13.57 -0.60 22.22
N PRO A 91 14.32 0.49 21.99
CA PRO A 91 14.12 1.76 22.73
C PRO A 91 12.69 2.33 22.63
N SER A 92 12.02 2.10 21.48
CA SER A 92 10.66 2.55 21.22
C SER A 92 9.59 1.90 22.09
N VAL A 93 9.95 0.95 22.97
CA VAL A 93 9.04 0.43 24.00
C VAL A 93 8.47 1.54 24.88
N ALA A 94 9.22 2.63 25.11
CA ALA A 94 8.76 3.77 25.90
C ALA A 94 7.55 4.47 25.26
N ALA A 95 7.49 4.53 23.93
CA ALA A 95 6.36 5.07 23.19
C ALA A 95 5.19 4.08 23.06
N ASN A 96 5.47 2.78 23.02
CA ASN A 96 4.45 1.73 22.81
C ASN A 96 3.75 1.34 24.11
N PHE A 97 4.46 1.35 25.23
CA PHE A 97 3.95 1.03 26.57
C PHE A 97 4.34 2.14 27.55
N PRO A 98 3.83 3.37 27.37
CA PRO A 98 4.17 4.49 28.23
C PRO A 98 3.83 4.15 29.68
N SER A 99 4.73 4.50 30.60
CA SER A 99 4.64 4.20 32.04
C SER A 99 4.64 2.71 32.45
N ASN A 100 4.42 1.76 31.52
CA ASN A 100 4.35 0.32 31.79
C ASN A 100 5.46 -0.51 31.14
N TYR A 101 6.43 0.12 30.46
CA TYR A 101 7.48 -0.60 29.74
C TYR A 101 8.36 -1.48 30.64
N LEU A 102 8.52 -1.16 31.93
CA LEU A 102 9.20 -2.04 32.89
C LEU A 102 8.28 -3.15 33.42
N ASN A 103 6.97 -2.90 33.49
CA ASN A 103 5.99 -3.94 33.83
C ASN A 103 5.87 -4.98 32.71
N LEU A 104 6.09 -4.58 31.45
CA LEU A 104 6.25 -5.51 30.33
C LEU A 104 7.38 -6.51 30.59
N ASN A 105 8.51 -6.07 31.16
CA ASN A 105 9.60 -6.99 31.54
C ASN A 105 9.14 -8.00 32.61
N GLY A 106 8.34 -7.55 33.58
CA GLY A 106 7.73 -8.42 34.59
C GLY A 106 6.78 -9.46 33.98
N TRP A 107 5.94 -9.05 33.04
CA TRP A 107 5.08 -9.97 32.29
C TRP A 107 5.89 -10.98 31.46
N LEU A 108 6.92 -10.53 30.74
CA LEU A 108 7.81 -11.40 29.97
C LEU A 108 8.47 -12.47 30.86
N LYS A 109 8.96 -12.08 32.04
CA LYS A 109 9.50 -13.04 33.02
C LYS A 109 8.45 -14.02 33.50
N ASN A 110 7.24 -13.52 33.80
CA ASN A 110 6.13 -14.36 34.26
C ASN A 110 5.73 -15.44 33.23
N ILE A 111 5.77 -15.12 31.93
CA ILE A 111 5.45 -16.11 30.89
C ILE A 111 6.60 -17.09 30.60
N GLY A 112 7.81 -16.86 31.13
CA GLY A 112 8.92 -17.82 31.05
C GLY A 112 10.23 -17.29 30.47
N ILE A 113 10.29 -16.02 30.03
CA ILE A 113 11.52 -15.38 29.56
C ILE A 113 12.53 -15.25 30.71
N LYS A 114 13.77 -15.71 30.51
CA LYS A 114 14.77 -15.81 31.59
C LYS A 114 15.43 -14.49 31.96
N ALA A 115 15.64 -13.61 30.99
CA ALA A 115 16.21 -12.29 31.18
C ALA A 115 15.73 -11.35 30.08
N VAL A 116 15.66 -10.05 30.41
CA VAL A 116 15.25 -9.00 29.47
C VAL A 116 16.36 -7.96 29.40
N PHE A 117 16.82 -7.65 28.19
CA PHE A 117 17.90 -6.73 27.91
C PHE A 117 17.40 -5.49 27.18
N ASP A 118 17.97 -4.34 27.52
CA ASP A 118 17.67 -3.06 26.87
C ASP A 118 18.54 -2.86 25.63
N VAL A 119 17.91 -2.71 24.46
CA VAL A 119 18.62 -2.42 23.21
C VAL A 119 19.19 -1.00 23.21
N SER A 120 18.67 -0.10 24.04
CA SER A 120 19.22 1.25 24.18
C SER A 120 20.70 1.24 24.58
N PHE A 121 21.15 0.30 25.41
CA PHE A 121 22.58 0.18 25.73
C PHE A 121 23.40 -0.32 24.54
N GLY A 122 22.82 -1.23 23.73
CA GLY A 122 23.38 -1.61 22.44
C GLY A 122 23.54 -0.41 21.50
N ALA A 123 22.62 0.56 21.56
CA ALA A 123 22.72 1.80 20.80
C ALA A 123 23.85 2.72 21.30
N GLU A 124 24.14 2.76 22.62
CA GLU A 124 25.34 3.46 23.13
C GLU A 124 26.63 2.84 22.53
N LEU A 125 26.72 1.50 22.53
CA LEU A 125 27.84 0.78 21.92
C LEU A 125 27.93 1.03 20.41
N THR A 126 26.77 1.10 19.72
CA THR A 126 26.70 1.42 18.29
C THR A 126 27.26 2.81 18.00
N VAL A 127 26.87 3.83 18.78
CA VAL A 127 27.40 5.19 18.61
C VAL A 127 28.90 5.22 18.84
N LYS A 128 29.39 4.53 19.88
CA LYS A 128 30.83 4.39 20.11
C LYS A 128 31.55 3.79 18.89
N SER A 129 31.04 2.70 18.32
CA SER A 129 31.58 2.11 17.09
C SER A 129 31.60 3.10 15.93
N TYR A 130 30.56 3.93 15.76
CA TYR A 130 30.52 4.97 14.73
C TYR A 130 31.60 6.03 14.94
N ILE A 131 31.77 6.52 16.16
CA ILE A 131 32.79 7.53 16.47
C ILE A 131 34.21 6.98 16.23
N GLU A 132 34.50 5.76 16.68
CA GLU A 132 35.78 5.10 16.44
C GLU A 132 36.07 4.94 14.94
N TYR A 133 35.08 4.50 14.17
CA TYR A 133 35.21 4.37 12.71
C TYR A 133 35.43 5.71 12.02
N LEU A 134 34.64 6.74 12.36
CA LEU A 134 34.79 8.08 11.80
C LEU A 134 36.16 8.70 12.12
N ASN A 135 36.68 8.47 13.33
CA ASN A 135 38.00 8.90 13.74
C ASN A 135 39.10 8.18 12.94
N LYS A 136 38.99 6.85 12.77
CA LYS A 136 39.91 6.05 11.95
C LYS A 136 39.94 6.52 10.48
N GLU A 137 38.78 6.79 9.89
CA GLU A 137 38.65 7.32 8.52
C GLU A 137 38.98 8.83 8.40
N LYS A 138 39.40 9.47 9.50
CA LYS A 138 39.67 10.92 9.59
C LYS A 138 38.52 11.78 9.07
N ARG A 139 37.29 11.26 9.12
CA ARG A 139 36.06 11.94 8.63
C ARG A 139 36.17 12.42 7.17
N SER A 140 36.99 11.74 6.37
CA SER A 140 37.34 12.15 5.00
C SER A 140 36.37 11.62 3.94
N LYS A 141 35.50 10.69 4.32
CA LYS A 141 34.52 10.04 3.43
C LYS A 141 33.13 10.15 4.04
N THR A 142 32.13 10.20 3.16
CA THR A 142 30.73 10.04 3.54
C THR A 142 30.50 8.63 4.06
N VAL A 143 29.81 8.55 5.20
CA VAL A 143 29.42 7.31 5.87
C VAL A 143 27.91 7.33 6.04
N ILE A 144 27.23 6.30 5.58
CA ILE A 144 25.80 6.13 5.78
C ILE A 144 25.59 5.28 7.03
N ALA A 145 24.96 5.85 8.07
CA ALA A 145 24.65 5.14 9.32
C ALA A 145 23.36 4.35 9.15
N GLN A 146 23.38 3.04 9.43
CA GLN A 146 22.32 2.12 9.00
C GLN A 146 21.79 1.21 10.11
N PRO A 147 21.19 1.76 11.18
CA PRO A 147 20.41 0.93 12.09
C PRO A 147 19.11 0.42 11.45
N CYS A 148 18.67 1.01 10.32
CA CYS A 148 17.44 0.68 9.61
C CYS A 148 17.65 -0.41 8.54
N PRO A 149 17.21 -1.66 8.77
CA PRO A 149 17.43 -2.76 7.83
C PRO A 149 16.69 -2.59 6.50
N ALA A 150 15.57 -1.86 6.47
CA ALA A 150 14.87 -1.55 5.22
C ALA A 150 15.71 -0.71 4.26
N ILE A 151 16.50 0.25 4.78
CA ILE A 151 17.41 1.06 3.95
C ILE A 151 18.61 0.22 3.51
N VAL A 152 19.16 -0.61 4.41
CA VAL A 152 20.25 -1.55 4.05
C VAL A 152 19.81 -2.43 2.88
N THR A 153 18.68 -3.12 3.00
CA THR A 153 18.19 -3.98 1.91
C THR A 153 17.86 -3.19 0.63
N TYR A 154 17.40 -1.95 0.75
CA TYR A 154 17.21 -1.09 -0.42
C TYR A 154 18.53 -0.81 -1.13
N ILE A 155 19.57 -0.42 -0.39
CA ILE A 155 20.90 -0.14 -0.97
C ILE A 155 21.50 -1.41 -1.57
N GLU A 156 21.46 -2.53 -0.86
CA GLU A 156 21.97 -3.81 -1.35
C GLU A 156 21.31 -4.27 -2.65
N MET A 157 20.03 -3.94 -2.87
CA MET A 157 19.23 -4.44 -3.98
C MET A 157 19.06 -3.44 -5.13
N TYR A 158 18.92 -2.15 -4.83
CA TYR A 158 18.54 -1.11 -5.79
C TYR A 158 19.64 -0.08 -6.05
N LEU A 159 20.59 0.11 -5.12
CA LEU A 159 21.72 1.03 -5.27
C LEU A 159 23.04 0.38 -4.79
N PRO A 160 23.45 -0.77 -5.37
CA PRO A 160 24.60 -1.54 -4.87
C PRO A 160 25.92 -0.74 -4.89
N GLU A 161 26.02 0.31 -5.72
CA GLU A 161 27.16 1.23 -5.74
C GLU A 161 27.34 2.01 -4.42
N LEU A 162 26.28 2.14 -3.62
CA LEU A 162 26.31 2.80 -2.32
C LEU A 162 26.74 1.88 -1.17
N ILE A 163 26.86 0.57 -1.39
CA ILE A 163 27.26 -0.41 -0.35
C ILE A 163 28.58 -0.01 0.31
N GLN A 164 29.54 0.49 -0.47
CA GLN A 164 30.85 0.92 0.04
C GLN A 164 30.80 2.10 1.02
N TYR A 165 29.71 2.86 1.03
CA TYR A 165 29.50 3.98 1.96
C TYR A 165 28.68 3.58 3.18
N LEU A 166 28.09 2.38 3.21
CA LEU A 166 27.46 1.85 4.41
C LEU A 166 28.53 1.65 5.48
N ALA A 167 28.27 2.16 6.68
CA ALA A 167 29.19 1.95 7.78
C ALA A 167 29.33 0.44 8.09
N PRO A 168 30.55 -0.11 8.23
CA PRO A 168 30.77 -1.53 8.50
C PRO A 168 30.51 -1.89 9.97
N ILE A 169 29.40 -1.39 10.51
CA ILE A 169 29.03 -1.40 11.92
C ILE A 169 27.62 -1.98 12.04
N ASP A 170 27.47 -2.86 13.02
CA ASP A 170 26.19 -3.49 13.35
C ASP A 170 25.11 -2.51 13.83
N SER A 171 23.83 -2.89 13.72
CA SER A 171 22.77 -2.10 14.36
C SER A 171 22.77 -2.27 15.89
N PRO A 172 22.02 -1.45 16.63
CA PRO A 172 21.86 -1.62 18.08
C PRO A 172 21.39 -3.01 18.51
N MET A 173 20.50 -3.63 17.73
CA MET A 173 20.02 -4.99 18.00
C MET A 173 21.16 -6.00 17.94
N MET A 174 21.98 -5.91 16.88
CA MET A 174 23.15 -6.78 16.70
C MET A 174 24.24 -6.52 17.73
N HIS A 175 24.46 -5.25 18.11
CA HIS A 175 25.35 -4.91 19.24
C HIS A 175 24.88 -5.57 20.53
N THR A 176 23.59 -5.47 20.86
CA THR A 176 23.03 -6.13 22.07
C THR A 176 23.19 -7.64 22.00
N MET A 177 22.87 -8.29 20.87
CA MET A 177 23.01 -9.74 20.74
C MET A 177 24.46 -10.21 20.86
N LYS A 178 25.40 -9.54 20.17
CA LYS A 178 26.84 -9.86 20.26
C LYS A 178 27.40 -9.59 21.66
N MET A 179 26.97 -8.51 22.31
CA MET A 179 27.31 -8.21 23.69
C MET A 179 26.83 -9.33 24.63
N ILE A 180 25.58 -9.80 24.47
CA ILE A 180 25.05 -10.93 25.26
C ILE A 180 25.92 -12.16 25.07
N ARG A 181 26.22 -12.55 23.82
CA ARG A 181 27.01 -13.75 23.52
C ARG A 181 28.44 -13.68 24.06
N LYS A 182 29.01 -12.48 24.14
CA LYS A 182 30.39 -12.26 24.60
C LYS A 182 30.50 -12.14 26.12
N TYR A 183 29.66 -11.31 26.73
CA TYR A 183 29.83 -10.87 28.13
C TYR A 183 28.84 -11.52 29.11
N TYR A 184 27.84 -12.25 28.61
CA TYR A 184 26.86 -12.94 29.44
C TYR A 184 26.77 -14.44 29.06
N PRO A 185 27.86 -15.21 29.28
CA PRO A 185 27.97 -16.60 28.82
C PRO A 185 26.89 -17.53 29.37
N GLN A 186 26.29 -17.19 30.52
CA GLN A 186 25.16 -17.91 31.10
C GLN A 186 23.91 -17.95 30.20
N PHE A 187 23.83 -17.11 29.17
CA PHE A 187 22.73 -17.08 28.21
C PHE A 187 23.11 -17.59 26.82
N ASN A 188 24.31 -18.15 26.61
CA ASN A 188 24.77 -18.56 25.28
C ASN A 188 23.92 -19.66 24.62
N ASP A 189 23.30 -20.52 25.42
CA ASP A 189 22.39 -21.57 24.96
C ASP A 189 20.92 -21.11 24.85
N HIS A 190 20.62 -19.84 25.16
CA HIS A 190 19.27 -19.30 25.07
C HIS A 190 19.02 -18.73 23.68
N LYS A 191 17.83 -18.99 23.14
CA LYS A 191 17.29 -18.27 21.98
C LYS A 191 17.00 -16.82 22.36
N ILE A 192 17.07 -15.91 21.39
CA ILE A 192 16.85 -14.47 21.57
C ILE A 192 15.57 -14.04 20.86
N ALA A 193 14.61 -13.54 21.63
CA ALA A 193 13.42 -12.87 21.14
C ALA A 193 13.62 -11.35 21.14
N ALA A 194 13.56 -10.72 19.97
CA ALA A 194 13.64 -9.27 19.84
C ALA A 194 12.24 -8.66 19.74
N LEU A 195 11.85 -7.89 20.76
CA LEU A 195 10.65 -7.07 20.71
C LEU A 195 11.00 -5.76 20.00
N SER A 196 10.47 -5.59 18.78
CA SER A 196 10.90 -4.54 17.86
C SER A 196 9.74 -3.84 17.15
N PRO A 197 9.92 -2.56 16.74
CA PRO A 197 8.92 -1.82 15.99
C PRO A 197 8.98 -2.10 14.48
N CYS A 198 9.85 -3.00 14.01
CA CYS A 198 10.24 -3.07 12.60
C CYS A 198 10.14 -4.48 12.03
N LEU A 199 9.39 -4.61 10.94
CA LEU A 199 9.28 -5.83 10.15
C LEU A 199 10.61 -6.26 9.52
N ALA A 200 11.35 -5.32 8.95
CA ALA A 200 12.60 -5.60 8.24
C ALA A 200 13.72 -6.13 9.15
N LYS A 201 13.60 -6.05 10.49
CA LYS A 201 14.61 -6.59 11.42
C LYS A 201 14.81 -8.10 11.28
N LYS A 202 13.77 -8.85 10.94
CA LYS A 202 13.87 -10.28 10.65
C LYS A 202 14.90 -10.60 9.55
N ARG A 203 15.12 -9.68 8.61
CA ARG A 203 16.10 -9.84 7.52
C ARG A 203 17.53 -9.66 7.99
N GLU A 204 17.77 -8.69 8.88
CA GLU A 204 19.07 -8.54 9.52
C GLU A 204 19.42 -9.78 10.36
N PHE A 205 18.44 -10.35 11.06
CA PHE A 205 18.67 -11.56 11.88
C PHE A 205 19.01 -12.76 11.00
N HIS A 206 18.27 -12.93 9.89
CA HIS A 206 18.55 -13.97 8.91
C HIS A 206 19.92 -13.79 8.22
N GLU A 207 20.29 -12.56 7.86
CA GLU A 207 21.58 -12.24 7.23
C GLU A 207 22.77 -12.53 8.16
N THR A 208 22.65 -12.15 9.43
CA THR A 208 23.72 -12.27 10.43
C THR A 208 23.77 -13.62 11.13
N GLY A 209 22.68 -14.39 11.07
CA GLY A 209 22.52 -15.64 11.82
C GLY A 209 22.36 -15.42 13.33
N LEU A 210 22.03 -14.20 13.77
CA LEU A 210 21.82 -13.83 15.17
C LEU A 210 20.39 -13.35 15.38
N GLY A 211 19.73 -13.90 16.40
CA GLY A 211 18.34 -13.59 16.73
C GLY A 211 17.39 -14.65 16.18
N ASP A 212 16.48 -15.12 17.03
CA ASP A 212 15.61 -16.26 16.74
C ASP A 212 14.18 -15.84 16.44
N TYR A 213 13.69 -14.77 17.08
CA TYR A 213 12.34 -14.24 16.89
C TYR A 213 12.37 -12.73 16.73
N ASN A 214 11.70 -12.20 15.70
CA ASN A 214 11.35 -10.79 15.60
C ASN A 214 9.88 -10.61 15.91
N VAL A 215 9.57 -9.97 17.04
CA VAL A 215 8.22 -9.84 17.57
C VAL A 215 7.80 -8.36 17.61
N GLY A 216 6.65 -8.06 17.02
CA GLY A 216 6.09 -6.72 16.98
C GLY A 216 5.43 -6.32 18.30
N PHE A 217 5.52 -5.04 18.67
CA PHE A 217 4.74 -4.50 19.78
C PHE A 217 3.23 -4.60 19.54
N LYS A 218 2.78 -4.47 18.28
CA LYS A 218 1.38 -4.72 17.88
C LYS A 218 0.90 -6.13 18.26
N SER A 219 1.70 -7.17 17.98
CA SER A 219 1.32 -8.55 18.29
C SER A 219 1.24 -8.78 19.80
N VAL A 220 2.20 -8.23 20.54
CA VAL A 220 2.17 -8.26 22.02
C VAL A 220 0.92 -7.54 22.56
N SER A 221 0.63 -6.31 22.11
CA SER A 221 -0.56 -5.57 22.56
C SER A 221 -1.86 -6.30 22.23
N SER A 222 -1.98 -6.81 21.00
CA SER A 222 -3.15 -7.58 20.56
C SER A 222 -3.37 -8.81 21.44
N PHE A 223 -2.29 -9.49 21.84
CA PHE A 223 -2.38 -10.63 22.75
C PHE A 223 -2.79 -10.21 24.17
N LEU A 224 -2.19 -9.13 24.71
CA LEU A 224 -2.54 -8.61 26.03
C LEU A 224 -4.01 -8.21 26.10
N GLU A 225 -4.50 -7.49 25.09
CA GLU A 225 -5.90 -7.07 24.96
C GLU A 225 -6.84 -8.27 24.85
N LYS A 226 -6.58 -9.21 23.93
CA LYS A 226 -7.40 -10.41 23.73
C LYS A 226 -7.52 -11.27 24.99
N ASN A 227 -6.49 -11.30 25.82
CA ASN A 227 -6.45 -12.09 27.05
C ASN A 227 -6.77 -11.26 28.31
N ASN A 228 -7.17 -9.99 28.17
CA ASN A 228 -7.46 -9.08 29.28
C ASN A 228 -6.31 -8.97 30.31
N ILE A 229 -5.07 -8.94 29.83
CA ILE A 229 -3.87 -8.86 30.66
C ILE A 229 -3.53 -7.38 30.93
N ASN A 230 -3.61 -6.97 32.19
CA ASN A 230 -3.20 -5.63 32.62
C ASN A 230 -1.70 -5.64 33.01
N LEU A 231 -0.85 -4.98 32.22
CA LEU A 231 0.58 -4.89 32.51
C LEU A 231 0.88 -4.30 33.89
N SER A 232 0.11 -3.31 34.36
CA SER A 232 0.34 -2.69 35.67
C SER A 232 0.15 -3.65 36.85
N SER A 233 -0.41 -4.84 36.63
CA SER A 233 -0.50 -5.90 37.66
C SER A 233 0.79 -6.70 37.85
N TYR A 234 1.74 -6.60 36.92
CA TYR A 234 3.05 -7.27 37.01
C TYR A 234 4.08 -6.35 37.66
N PRO A 235 5.08 -6.90 38.39
CA PRO A 235 6.13 -6.08 38.98
C PRO A 235 6.94 -5.35 37.92
N SER A 236 7.36 -4.11 38.23
CA SER A 236 8.30 -3.37 37.40
C SER A 236 9.68 -4.00 37.53
N GLU A 237 10.20 -4.56 36.43
CA GLU A 237 11.47 -5.28 36.42
C GLU A 237 12.52 -4.50 35.60
N ALA A 238 13.69 -4.27 36.20
CA ALA A 238 14.81 -3.64 35.50
C ALA A 238 15.40 -4.55 34.42
N TYR A 239 16.09 -3.94 33.46
CA TYR A 239 16.84 -4.66 32.44
C TYR A 239 18.11 -5.31 33.04
N PHE A 240 18.58 -6.39 32.41
CA PHE A 240 19.71 -7.18 32.90
C PHE A 240 21.07 -6.51 32.64
N ASN A 241 21.18 -5.74 31.57
CA ASN A 241 22.39 -4.99 31.20
C ASN A 241 22.40 -3.58 31.83
N PRO A 242 23.57 -2.90 31.85
CA PRO A 242 23.64 -1.52 32.29
C PRO A 242 22.65 -0.61 31.55
N PRO A 243 22.08 0.40 32.22
CA PRO A 243 21.19 1.32 31.57
C PRO A 243 21.93 2.12 30.48
N ALA A 244 21.22 2.52 29.44
CA ALA A 244 21.72 3.56 28.55
C ALA A 244 21.43 4.94 29.16
N GLU A 245 22.25 5.92 28.79
CA GLU A 245 22.03 7.31 29.19
C GLU A 245 21.14 7.99 28.14
N ARG A 246 21.70 8.41 27.00
CA ARG A 246 21.00 9.19 25.96
C ARG A 246 20.43 8.31 24.86
N ALA A 247 21.05 7.16 24.62
CA ALA A 247 20.61 6.26 23.55
C ALA A 247 19.26 5.57 23.83
N VAL A 248 18.62 5.81 24.99
CA VAL A 248 17.19 5.51 25.16
C VAL A 248 16.31 6.28 24.19
N GLY A 249 16.76 7.45 23.71
CA GLY A 249 16.11 8.24 22.66
C GLY A 249 16.48 7.83 21.23
N PHE A 250 17.25 6.76 21.02
CA PHE A 250 17.79 6.39 19.69
C PHE A 250 16.69 6.04 18.67
N SER A 251 15.50 5.68 19.12
CA SER A 251 14.36 5.38 18.25
C SER A 251 13.70 6.61 17.64
N SER A 252 13.92 7.80 18.20
CA SER A 252 13.39 9.06 17.68
C SER A 252 14.19 9.57 16.47
N PRO A 253 13.58 10.34 15.55
CA PRO A 253 14.30 11.03 14.47
C PRO A 253 15.51 11.85 14.95
N GLY A 254 16.69 11.54 14.44
CA GLY A 254 17.96 12.16 14.85
C GLY A 254 18.51 11.68 16.20
N GLY A 255 17.96 10.60 16.79
CA GLY A 255 18.41 10.05 18.07
C GLY A 255 19.87 9.58 18.05
N LEU A 256 20.35 9.09 16.89
CA LEU A 256 21.76 8.77 16.68
C LEU A 256 22.62 10.02 16.79
N LEU A 257 22.30 11.08 16.04
CA LEU A 257 23.07 12.33 16.07
C LEU A 257 23.06 12.98 17.46
N LYS A 258 21.92 13.01 18.16
CA LYS A 258 21.84 13.52 19.55
C LYS A 258 22.79 12.78 20.49
N THR A 259 22.90 11.46 20.32
CA THR A 259 23.82 10.64 21.13
C THR A 259 25.28 10.84 20.70
N ALA A 260 25.54 10.99 19.40
CA ALA A 260 26.87 11.22 18.84
C ALA A 260 27.43 12.61 19.20
N GLU A 261 26.57 13.62 19.32
CA GLU A 261 26.93 15.00 19.67
C GLU A 261 27.63 15.09 21.03
N ARG A 262 27.32 14.16 21.97
CA ARG A 262 28.03 14.02 23.25
C ARG A 262 29.53 13.75 23.06
N TRP A 263 29.89 12.98 22.04
CA TRP A 263 31.27 12.54 21.80
C TRP A 263 32.03 13.43 20.82
N VAL A 264 31.32 13.98 19.83
CA VAL A 264 31.91 14.82 18.79
C VAL A 264 31.05 16.07 18.64
N HIS A 265 31.43 17.13 19.35
CA HIS A 265 30.75 18.41 19.29
C HIS A 265 30.80 18.97 17.85
N GLY A 266 29.65 19.43 17.35
CA GLY A 266 29.47 19.91 15.99
C GLY A 266 29.25 18.81 14.94
N ILE A 267 29.20 17.51 15.30
CA ILE A 267 28.98 16.43 14.33
C ILE A 267 27.67 16.62 13.57
N SER A 268 26.63 17.12 14.24
CA SER A 268 25.34 17.41 13.61
C SER A 268 25.45 18.42 12.46
N SER A 269 26.39 19.37 12.52
CA SER A 269 26.57 20.40 11.49
C SER A 269 27.17 19.87 10.19
N VAL A 270 27.90 18.76 10.26
CA VAL A 270 28.53 18.08 9.10
C VAL A 270 27.80 16.80 8.71
N SER A 271 26.65 16.54 9.32
CA SER A 271 25.83 15.36 9.10
C SER A 271 24.51 15.70 8.41
N ARG A 272 23.90 14.71 7.78
CA ARG A 272 22.54 14.80 7.24
C ARG A 272 21.62 13.91 8.06
N LYS A 273 20.67 14.53 8.75
CA LYS A 273 19.47 13.86 9.30
C LYS A 273 18.40 13.81 8.21
N ILE A 274 17.84 12.62 7.94
CA ILE A 274 16.77 12.45 6.94
C ILE A 274 15.90 11.23 7.21
N GLU A 275 14.59 11.43 7.30
CA GLU A 275 13.62 10.38 7.64
C GLU A 275 12.47 10.31 6.63
N GLY A 276 11.84 9.14 6.57
CA GLY A 276 10.61 8.95 5.81
C GLY A 276 10.84 8.51 4.36
N PRO A 277 10.00 7.62 3.80
CA PRO A 277 10.20 7.06 2.47
C PRO A 277 10.15 8.14 1.37
N ARG A 278 9.38 9.21 1.57
CA ARG A 278 9.25 10.30 0.58
C ARG A 278 10.53 11.12 0.41
N HIS A 279 11.40 11.14 1.42
CA HIS A 279 12.62 11.95 1.41
C HIS A 279 13.88 11.10 1.21
N ILE A 280 13.96 9.94 1.89
CA ILE A 280 15.20 9.16 1.92
C ILE A 280 15.56 8.54 0.57
N TYR A 281 14.61 7.93 -0.14
CA TYR A 281 14.93 7.23 -1.38
C TYR A 281 15.38 8.17 -2.50
N PRO A 282 14.68 9.30 -2.77
CA PRO A 282 15.17 10.31 -3.72
C PRO A 282 16.53 10.91 -3.32
N TYR A 283 16.80 11.04 -2.01
CA TYR A 283 18.09 11.50 -1.53
C TYR A 283 19.21 10.49 -1.84
N LEU A 284 18.97 9.20 -1.60
CA LEU A 284 19.95 8.14 -1.89
C LEU A 284 20.25 8.04 -3.39
N ASP A 285 19.23 8.14 -4.25
CA ASP A 285 19.41 8.14 -5.71
C ASP A 285 20.38 9.25 -6.19
N MET A 286 20.44 10.36 -5.45
CA MET A 286 21.30 11.51 -5.75
C MET A 286 22.61 11.53 -4.95
N LEU A 287 22.77 10.67 -3.94
CA LEU A 287 23.90 10.69 -3.02
C LEU A 287 25.23 10.42 -3.74
N SER A 288 25.26 9.44 -4.64
CA SER A 288 26.44 9.15 -5.48
C SER A 288 26.95 10.37 -6.25
N LYS A 289 26.04 11.26 -6.70
CA LYS A 289 26.39 12.51 -7.37
C LYS A 289 26.97 13.53 -6.39
N SER A 290 26.37 13.70 -5.22
CA SER A 290 26.87 14.59 -4.16
C SER A 290 28.26 14.18 -3.68
N ILE A 291 28.53 12.87 -3.58
CA ILE A 291 29.85 12.34 -3.19
C ILE A 291 30.89 12.71 -4.26
N LYS A 292 30.59 12.47 -5.55
CA LYS A 292 31.47 12.85 -6.66
C LYS A 292 31.77 14.35 -6.71
N ASN A 293 30.80 15.18 -6.31
CA ASN A 293 30.94 16.64 -6.27
C ASN A 293 31.64 17.15 -5.02
N GLY A 294 31.95 16.31 -4.04
CA GLY A 294 32.57 16.72 -2.76
C GLY A 294 31.64 17.51 -1.84
N THR A 295 30.31 17.45 -2.06
CA THR A 295 29.30 18.17 -1.25
C THR A 295 28.50 17.25 -0.33
N ALA A 296 28.78 15.95 -0.35
CA ALA A 296 28.14 14.99 0.53
C ALA A 296 28.53 15.21 2.01
N PRO A 297 27.62 14.94 2.96
CA PRO A 297 27.92 15.05 4.39
C PRO A 297 28.93 14.00 4.83
N VAL A 298 29.53 14.20 6.00
CA VAL A 298 30.42 13.21 6.64
C VAL A 298 29.60 11.99 7.09
N LEU A 299 28.45 12.21 7.71
CA LEU A 299 27.57 11.17 8.22
C LEU A 299 26.14 11.38 7.72
N VAL A 300 25.51 10.31 7.24
CA VAL A 300 24.08 10.30 6.91
C VAL A 300 23.36 9.49 7.98
N ASP A 301 22.63 10.17 8.87
CA ASP A 301 21.69 9.56 9.81
C ASP A 301 20.33 9.46 9.14
N CYS A 302 19.92 8.23 8.81
CA CYS A 302 18.69 8.02 8.07
C CYS A 302 17.84 6.85 8.59
N LEU A 303 16.53 7.09 8.56
CA LEU A 303 15.51 6.12 8.95
C LEU A 303 14.43 6.05 7.88
N ASN A 304 13.95 4.83 7.59
CA ASN A 304 12.85 4.67 6.64
C ASN A 304 11.56 5.32 7.16
N CYS A 305 11.26 5.17 8.45
CA CYS A 305 10.01 5.64 9.05
C CYS A 305 10.12 7.13 9.41
N GLU A 306 9.11 7.92 9.07
CA GLU A 306 9.10 9.38 9.24
C GLU A 306 9.12 9.80 10.71
N ARG A 307 8.35 9.10 11.56
CA ARG A 307 8.35 9.27 13.03
C ARG A 307 9.46 8.46 13.72
N GLY A 308 10.54 8.16 13.00
CA GLY A 308 11.59 7.26 13.44
C GLY A 308 11.06 5.84 13.73
N CYS A 309 11.83 5.06 14.49
CA CYS A 309 11.41 3.72 14.91
C CYS A 309 10.21 3.76 15.88
N ASN A 310 9.84 4.91 16.42
CA ASN A 310 8.68 5.07 17.30
C ASN A 310 7.34 4.95 16.55
N GLY A 311 7.30 5.26 15.25
CA GLY A 311 6.16 5.03 14.37
C GLY A 311 6.48 3.98 13.29
N GLY A 312 7.09 2.87 13.69
CA GLY A 312 7.35 1.75 12.79
C GLY A 312 6.11 0.88 12.56
N PRO A 313 6.11 0.01 11.55
CA PRO A 313 4.91 -0.75 11.15
C PRO A 313 4.39 -1.72 12.24
N LEU A 314 5.24 -2.08 13.20
CA LEU A 314 4.89 -2.98 14.31
C LEU A 314 4.62 -2.24 15.63
N THR A 315 4.39 -0.92 15.62
CA THR A 315 4.08 -0.14 16.83
C THR A 315 2.58 0.07 17.02
N VAL A 316 2.14 0.27 18.26
CA VAL A 316 0.72 0.62 18.58
C VAL A 316 0.46 2.14 18.52
N THR A 317 1.36 2.89 17.90
CA THR A 317 1.42 4.36 17.97
C THR A 317 0.87 5.05 16.72
N SER A 318 0.23 4.32 15.80
CA SER A 318 -0.28 4.86 14.54
C SER A 318 -1.23 6.05 14.77
N ASP A 319 -2.11 5.91 15.76
CA ASP A 319 -3.17 6.87 16.07
C ASP A 319 -2.78 7.86 17.18
N TYR A 320 -1.55 7.77 17.69
CA TYR A 320 -1.07 8.67 18.75
C TYR A 320 -0.58 9.98 18.13
N ALA A 321 -0.75 11.09 18.87
CA ALA A 321 -0.15 12.35 18.50
C ALA A 321 1.38 12.24 18.54
N ILE A 322 2.05 12.88 17.58
CA ILE A 322 3.52 12.81 17.46
C ILE A 322 4.20 13.33 18.75
N ASP A 323 3.65 14.39 19.34
CA ASP A 323 4.21 14.98 20.56
C ASP A 323 4.06 14.04 21.77
N ASP A 324 2.99 13.26 21.86
CA ASP A 324 2.82 12.28 22.95
C ASP A 324 3.85 11.14 22.84
N ILE A 325 4.10 10.68 21.60
CA ILE A 325 5.12 9.67 21.29
C ILE A 325 6.50 10.18 21.71
N GLU A 326 6.87 11.38 21.25
CA GLU A 326 8.18 11.95 21.53
C GLU A 326 8.34 12.35 23.00
N GLN A 327 7.27 12.81 23.67
CA GLN A 327 7.30 13.13 25.10
C GLN A 327 7.54 11.87 25.95
N ALA A 328 6.94 10.73 25.62
CA ALA A 328 7.18 9.47 26.33
C ALA A 328 8.66 9.04 26.26
N VAL A 329 9.27 9.17 25.09
CA VAL A 329 10.69 8.87 24.88
C VAL A 329 11.59 9.91 25.55
N ALA A 330 11.27 11.19 25.44
CA ALA A 330 12.01 12.29 26.07
C ALA A 330 11.98 12.20 27.59
N ASN A 331 10.85 11.81 28.19
CA ASN A 331 10.74 11.59 29.63
C ASN A 331 11.70 10.48 30.10
N ARG A 332 11.75 9.35 29.40
CA ARG A 332 12.71 8.28 29.69
C ARG A 332 14.15 8.79 29.56
N MET A 333 14.44 9.57 28.52
CA MET A 333 15.77 10.14 28.27
C MET A 333 16.19 11.15 29.35
N HIS A 334 15.33 12.06 29.77
CA HIS A 334 15.64 13.00 30.84
C HIS A 334 15.89 12.26 32.16
N GLN A 335 15.05 11.27 32.50
CA GLN A 335 15.25 10.44 33.70
C GLN A 335 16.59 9.71 33.69
N THR A 336 16.98 9.11 32.56
CA THR A 336 18.25 8.39 32.48
C THR A 336 19.44 9.35 32.49
N ILE A 337 19.41 10.48 31.78
CA ILE A 337 20.47 11.50 31.86
C ILE A 337 20.67 11.96 33.31
N SER A 338 19.59 12.31 34.01
CA SER A 338 19.66 12.74 35.42
C SER A 338 20.21 11.64 36.34
N SER A 339 20.00 10.36 36.04
CA SER A 339 20.56 9.25 36.85
C SER A 339 22.08 9.07 36.70
N TYR A 340 22.65 9.61 35.62
CA TYR A 340 24.09 9.62 35.36
C TYR A 340 24.78 10.90 35.87
N ALA A 341 24.03 11.98 36.07
CA ALA A 341 24.55 13.22 36.63
C ALA A 341 25.01 13.05 38.09
N GLU A 342 26.07 13.76 38.46
CA GLU A 342 26.53 13.82 39.86
C GLU A 342 25.90 15.03 40.58
N PRO A 343 25.29 14.83 41.77
CA PRO A 343 24.75 15.94 42.55
C PRO A 343 25.85 16.94 42.95
N GLY A 344 25.75 18.19 42.49
CA GLY A 344 26.62 19.30 42.92
C GLY A 344 27.82 19.62 42.02
N VAL A 345 27.95 18.98 40.86
CA VAL A 345 28.96 19.33 39.85
C VAL A 345 28.37 20.32 38.84
N VAL A 346 29.02 21.48 38.65
CA VAL A 346 28.54 22.57 37.77
C VAL A 346 28.55 22.16 36.28
N GLU A 347 29.39 21.19 35.91
CA GLU A 347 29.50 20.59 34.58
C GLU A 347 28.89 19.17 34.55
N GLU A 348 27.59 19.07 34.83
CA GLU A 348 26.84 17.80 34.90
C GLU A 348 27.05 16.88 33.68
N ASP A 349 27.27 17.47 32.49
CA ASP A 349 27.47 16.75 31.22
C ASP A 349 28.81 15.97 31.18
N ILE A 350 29.87 16.49 31.78
CA ILE A 350 31.23 15.89 31.73
C ILE A 350 31.36 14.68 32.67
N ALA A 351 30.79 14.77 33.87
CA ALA A 351 30.79 13.67 34.83
C ALA A 351 29.95 12.48 34.31
N GLY A 352 28.75 12.75 33.79
CA GLY A 352 27.90 11.74 33.15
C GLY A 352 28.59 11.08 31.96
N GLN A 353 29.27 11.86 31.11
CA GLN A 353 30.04 11.36 29.97
C GLN A 353 31.19 10.43 30.38
N SER A 354 31.92 10.76 31.45
CA SER A 354 33.03 9.93 31.94
C SER A 354 32.51 8.58 32.45
N ARG A 355 31.43 8.59 33.24
CA ARG A 355 30.81 7.39 33.78
C ARG A 355 30.27 6.46 32.71
N ILE A 356 29.56 6.99 31.70
CA ILE A 356 29.09 6.16 30.59
C ILE A 356 30.27 5.61 29.77
N ASN A 357 31.34 6.38 29.57
CA ASN A 357 32.52 5.91 28.85
C ASN A 357 33.18 4.69 29.52
N GLU A 358 33.34 4.73 30.85
CA GLU A 358 33.89 3.62 31.63
C GLU A 358 33.04 2.36 31.47
N ILE A 359 31.72 2.49 31.58
CA ILE A 359 30.79 1.36 31.38
C ILE A 359 30.93 0.82 29.95
N LEU A 360 30.93 1.69 28.94
CA LEU A 360 31.06 1.26 27.54
C LEU A 360 32.40 0.59 27.25
N ASN A 361 33.49 0.98 27.92
CA ASN A 361 34.79 0.30 27.79
C ASN A 361 34.73 -1.15 28.28
N GLY A 362 33.87 -1.47 29.25
CA GLY A 362 33.68 -2.84 29.73
C GLY A 362 32.98 -3.78 28.75
N PHE A 363 32.28 -3.24 27.74
CA PHE A 363 31.48 -4.01 26.78
C PHE A 363 31.86 -3.74 25.31
N TRP A 364 32.91 -2.97 25.05
CA TRP A 364 33.31 -2.60 23.70
C TRP A 364 34.69 -3.14 23.33
N GLU A 365 34.76 -3.88 22.23
CA GLU A 365 35.98 -4.44 21.66
C GLU A 365 36.06 -4.10 20.17
N ASP A 366 37.23 -3.71 19.69
CA ASP A 366 37.45 -3.41 18.28
C ASP A 366 37.19 -4.65 17.42
N GLY A 367 36.42 -4.49 16.35
CA GLY A 367 36.05 -5.57 15.42
C GLY A 367 34.90 -6.48 15.86
N LEU A 368 34.51 -6.52 17.15
CA LEU A 368 33.40 -7.36 17.64
C LEU A 368 32.08 -7.01 16.94
N TYR A 369 31.78 -5.72 16.83
CA TYR A 369 30.52 -5.20 16.30
C TYR A 369 30.58 -4.77 14.84
N SER A 370 31.36 -5.52 14.05
CA SER A 370 31.50 -5.29 12.61
C SER A 370 30.40 -5.98 11.81
N ARG A 371 29.98 -5.31 10.72
CA ARG A 371 29.01 -5.82 9.75
C ARG A 371 29.60 -5.85 8.35
N ARG A 372 29.18 -6.83 7.56
CA ARG A 372 29.43 -6.91 6.11
C ARG A 372 28.09 -6.94 5.40
N TYR A 373 28.03 -6.24 4.28
CA TYR A 373 26.84 -6.15 3.44
C TYR A 373 27.01 -6.99 2.17
N ASN A 374 25.90 -7.37 1.56
CA ASN A 374 25.85 -8.22 0.40
C ASN A 374 25.23 -7.48 -0.79
N ASP A 375 25.80 -7.66 -1.98
CA ASP A 375 25.11 -7.26 -3.21
C ASP A 375 23.91 -8.20 -3.44
N LEU A 376 22.69 -7.64 -3.38
CA LEU A 376 21.41 -8.29 -3.62
C LEU A 376 20.76 -7.84 -4.94
N SER A 377 21.47 -7.10 -5.80
CA SER A 377 20.93 -6.54 -7.06
C SER A 377 20.37 -7.60 -8.01
N VAL A 378 20.80 -8.86 -7.90
CA VAL A 378 20.23 -10.01 -8.60
C VAL A 378 18.72 -10.20 -8.37
N ASN A 379 18.21 -9.71 -7.22
CA ASN A 379 16.80 -9.76 -6.88
C ASN A 379 15.98 -8.69 -7.62
N ASN A 380 16.58 -7.55 -7.97
CA ASN A 380 15.92 -6.52 -8.76
C ASN A 380 15.87 -6.93 -10.23
N ARG A 381 14.77 -7.55 -10.65
CA ARG A 381 14.58 -8.08 -12.02
C ARG A 381 13.75 -7.18 -12.93
N VAL A 382 13.51 -5.92 -12.53
CA VAL A 382 12.75 -4.98 -13.36
C VAL A 382 13.51 -4.72 -14.66
N ILE A 383 12.86 -5.01 -15.78
CA ILE A 383 13.39 -4.72 -17.11
C ILE A 383 12.87 -3.35 -17.53
N ILE A 384 13.79 -2.46 -17.93
CA ILE A 384 13.43 -1.19 -18.52
C ILE A 384 13.18 -1.42 -20.03
N PRO A 385 11.95 -1.22 -20.52
CA PRO A 385 11.62 -1.37 -21.93
C PRO A 385 12.34 -0.34 -22.80
N SER A 386 12.61 -0.72 -24.05
CA SER A 386 13.09 0.20 -25.08
C SER A 386 12.04 1.23 -25.48
N ASP A 387 12.46 2.32 -26.12
CA ASP A 387 11.54 3.38 -26.58
C ASP A 387 10.44 2.86 -27.51
N ASP A 388 10.74 1.85 -28.35
CA ASP A 388 9.75 1.26 -29.26
C ASP A 388 8.75 0.34 -28.55
N GLU A 389 9.18 -0.35 -27.49
CA GLU A 389 8.28 -1.10 -26.62
C GLU A 389 7.40 -0.15 -25.80
N LEU A 390 7.96 0.94 -25.28
CA LEU A 390 7.22 1.99 -24.57
C LEU A 390 6.13 2.60 -25.45
N LYS A 391 6.43 2.95 -26.71
CA LYS A 391 5.42 3.46 -27.66
C LYS A 391 4.25 2.49 -27.85
N LYS A 392 4.52 1.19 -27.95
CA LYS A 392 3.47 0.16 -28.07
C LYS A 392 2.59 0.13 -26.81
N ILE A 393 3.19 0.17 -25.63
CA ILE A 393 2.46 0.17 -24.36
C ILE A 393 1.64 1.45 -24.18
N PHE A 394 2.21 2.62 -24.50
CA PHE A 394 1.46 3.88 -24.43
C PHE A 394 0.24 3.86 -25.35
N LYS A 395 0.36 3.29 -26.55
CA LYS A 395 -0.79 3.08 -27.43
C LYS A 395 -1.83 2.15 -26.81
N MET A 396 -1.44 1.06 -26.15
CA MET A 396 -2.35 0.19 -25.39
C MET A 396 -3.05 0.94 -24.24
N MET A 397 -2.34 1.88 -23.60
CA MET A 397 -2.88 2.78 -22.58
C MET A 397 -3.70 3.95 -23.16
N ARG A 398 -3.97 3.95 -24.47
CA ARG A 398 -4.68 4.99 -25.23
C ARG A 398 -4.00 6.36 -25.22
N LYS A 399 -2.70 6.43 -24.97
CA LYS A 399 -1.89 7.67 -24.99
C LYS A 399 -1.25 7.84 -26.35
N ASN A 400 -1.67 8.88 -27.07
CA ASN A 400 -1.26 9.16 -28.45
C ASN A 400 -0.56 10.52 -28.58
N SER A 401 -0.64 11.38 -27.57
CA SER A 401 -0.03 12.71 -27.54
C SER A 401 0.56 13.04 -26.17
N ASP A 402 1.46 14.03 -26.11
CA ASP A 402 2.09 14.47 -24.87
C ASP A 402 1.07 14.96 -23.82
N ALA A 403 -0.06 15.51 -24.27
CA ALA A 403 -1.16 15.93 -23.39
C ALA A 403 -1.83 14.77 -22.64
N ASP A 404 -1.71 13.54 -23.14
CA ASP A 404 -2.29 12.35 -22.52
C ASP A 404 -1.48 11.87 -21.31
N PHE A 405 -0.24 12.35 -21.12
CA PHE A 405 0.66 11.94 -20.04
C PHE A 405 0.38 12.71 -18.75
N CYS A 406 -0.78 12.44 -18.12
CA CYS A 406 -1.22 13.18 -16.94
C CYS A 406 -0.35 13.01 -15.68
N ASN A 407 0.39 11.91 -15.56
CA ASN A 407 1.17 11.57 -14.35
C ASN A 407 0.37 11.68 -13.02
N CYS A 408 -0.93 11.36 -13.07
CA CYS A 408 -1.86 11.55 -11.96
C CYS A 408 -1.70 10.54 -10.79
N SER A 409 -0.75 9.60 -10.87
CA SER A 409 -0.47 8.59 -9.84
C SER A 409 -1.61 7.62 -9.48
N ALA A 410 -2.76 7.63 -10.16
CA ALA A 410 -3.92 6.77 -9.83
C ALA A 410 -3.64 5.25 -9.86
N CYS A 411 -2.70 4.79 -10.69
CA CYS A 411 -2.27 3.39 -10.76
C CYS A 411 -1.21 3.02 -9.70
N GLY A 412 -0.79 3.97 -8.86
CA GLY A 412 0.23 3.82 -7.82
C GLY A 412 1.70 3.87 -8.26
N TYR A 413 1.98 3.80 -9.57
CA TYR A 413 3.35 3.83 -10.09
C TYR A 413 3.97 5.25 -10.18
N GLY A 414 3.21 6.29 -9.83
CA GLY A 414 3.67 7.68 -9.80
C GLY A 414 3.62 8.37 -11.17
N THR A 415 4.30 7.82 -12.16
CA THR A 415 4.36 8.37 -13.52
C THR A 415 3.77 7.42 -14.55
N CYS A 416 3.33 7.97 -15.69
CA CYS A 416 2.88 7.16 -16.83
C CYS A 416 4.01 6.28 -17.37
N LEU A 417 5.26 6.75 -17.30
CA LEU A 417 6.44 5.94 -17.65
C LEU A 417 6.58 4.73 -16.73
N ASN A 418 6.55 4.92 -15.40
CA ASN A 418 6.66 3.82 -14.45
C ASN A 418 5.50 2.83 -14.58
N MET A 419 4.29 3.31 -14.89
CA MET A 419 3.17 2.45 -15.22
C MET A 419 3.45 1.58 -16.45
N ALA A 420 4.01 2.16 -17.51
CA ALA A 420 4.38 1.39 -18.70
C ALA A 420 5.49 0.36 -18.41
N VAL A 421 6.48 0.72 -17.60
CA VAL A 421 7.49 -0.24 -17.09
C VAL A 421 6.82 -1.38 -16.32
N ALA A 422 5.83 -1.08 -15.46
CA ALA A 422 5.09 -2.09 -14.72
C ALA A 422 4.31 -3.04 -15.65
N ILE A 423 3.59 -2.50 -16.65
CA ILE A 423 2.87 -3.29 -17.66
C ILE A 423 3.84 -4.19 -18.43
N TYR A 424 4.99 -3.66 -18.85
CA TYR A 424 6.01 -4.44 -19.57
C TYR A 424 6.49 -5.66 -18.76
N ASN A 425 6.64 -5.49 -17.45
CA ASN A 425 7.07 -6.54 -16.54
C ASN A 425 5.92 -7.44 -16.04
N GLY A 426 4.69 -7.27 -16.56
CA GLY A 426 3.52 -8.04 -16.13
C GLY A 426 3.03 -7.71 -14.72
N LEU A 427 3.42 -6.57 -14.16
CA LEU A 427 3.08 -6.13 -12.79
C LEU A 427 1.83 -5.25 -12.76
N ASN A 428 1.31 -4.85 -13.91
CA ASN A 428 0.09 -4.07 -14.02
C ASN A 428 -0.56 -4.23 -15.41
N ARG A 429 -1.76 -3.67 -15.59
CA ARG A 429 -2.54 -3.74 -16.82
C ARG A 429 -3.11 -2.37 -17.24
N PRO A 430 -3.33 -2.08 -18.54
CA PRO A 430 -3.84 -0.79 -19.00
C PRO A 430 -5.14 -0.35 -18.34
N GLU A 431 -6.02 -1.30 -18.00
CA GLU A 431 -7.33 -1.08 -17.40
C GLU A 431 -7.25 -0.44 -16.01
N ASN A 432 -6.10 -0.55 -15.34
CA ASN A 432 -5.85 0.11 -14.06
C ASN A 432 -5.45 1.59 -14.20
N CYS A 433 -5.36 2.11 -15.43
CA CYS A 433 -5.08 3.52 -15.70
C CYS A 433 -6.38 4.34 -15.71
N HIS A 434 -6.47 5.36 -14.84
CA HIS A 434 -7.61 6.28 -14.80
C HIS A 434 -7.91 6.93 -16.18
N PHE A 435 -6.87 7.35 -16.89
CA PHE A 435 -7.01 7.95 -18.23
C PHE A 435 -7.56 6.94 -19.24
N TYR A 436 -7.09 5.69 -19.19
CA TYR A 436 -7.60 4.62 -20.05
C TYR A 436 -9.10 4.41 -19.84
N LEU A 437 -9.55 4.33 -18.58
CA LEU A 437 -10.96 4.17 -18.25
C LEU A 437 -11.82 5.35 -18.72
N ALA A 438 -11.33 6.59 -18.57
CA ALA A 438 -12.02 7.78 -19.04
C ALA A 438 -12.18 7.79 -20.57
N GLU A 439 -11.12 7.48 -21.32
CA GLU A 439 -11.18 7.39 -22.78
C GLU A 439 -12.03 6.20 -23.25
N GLU A 440 -12.01 5.08 -22.53
CA GLU A 440 -12.90 3.95 -22.81
C GLU A 440 -14.37 4.30 -22.60
N ALA A 441 -14.71 4.98 -21.50
CA ALA A 441 -16.06 5.45 -21.23
C ALA A 441 -16.54 6.44 -22.32
N LYS A 442 -15.66 7.37 -22.73
CA LYS A 442 -15.96 8.32 -23.80
C LYS A 442 -16.21 7.64 -25.14
N MET A 443 -15.37 6.68 -25.53
CA MET A 443 -15.56 5.93 -26.77
C MET A 443 -16.86 5.11 -26.76
N LYS A 444 -17.16 4.41 -25.66
CA LYS A 444 -18.43 3.68 -25.50
C LYS A 444 -19.63 4.63 -25.54
N GLY A 445 -19.54 5.79 -24.88
CA GLY A 445 -20.59 6.81 -24.93
C GLY A 445 -20.82 7.36 -26.35
N ALA A 446 -19.76 7.60 -27.11
CA ALA A 446 -19.85 8.02 -28.52
C ALA A 446 -20.54 6.94 -29.38
N GLN A 447 -20.15 5.68 -29.20
CA GLN A 447 -20.76 4.53 -29.90
C GLN A 447 -22.25 4.37 -29.56
N ILE A 448 -22.63 4.51 -28.28
CA ILE A 448 -24.03 4.49 -27.85
C ILE A 448 -24.80 5.63 -28.52
N SER A 449 -24.25 6.85 -28.52
CA SER A 449 -24.89 8.01 -29.15
C SER A 449 -25.05 7.83 -30.66
N GLU A 450 -24.05 7.27 -31.34
CA GLU A 450 -24.13 6.96 -32.77
C GLU A 450 -25.19 5.89 -33.06
N ASN A 451 -25.25 4.83 -32.26
CA ASN A 451 -26.27 3.80 -32.37
C ASN A 451 -27.68 4.37 -32.14
N GLU A 452 -27.85 5.23 -31.14
CA GLU A 452 -29.14 5.90 -30.88
C GLU A 452 -29.56 6.78 -32.08
N LYS A 453 -28.64 7.58 -32.63
CA LYS A 453 -28.89 8.40 -33.83
C LYS A 453 -29.25 7.54 -35.05
N ARG A 454 -28.56 6.41 -35.23
CA ARG A 454 -28.82 5.46 -36.31
C ARG A 454 -30.23 4.87 -36.17
N LEU A 455 -30.59 4.38 -34.99
CA LEU A 455 -31.94 3.86 -34.71
C LEU A 455 -33.02 4.94 -34.90
N ARG A 456 -32.79 6.15 -34.39
CA ARG A 456 -33.71 7.28 -34.57
C ARG A 456 -33.90 7.63 -36.05
N THR A 457 -32.84 7.61 -36.85
CA THR A 457 -32.89 7.84 -38.30
C THR A 457 -33.67 6.75 -39.02
N ILE A 458 -33.44 5.47 -38.68
CA ILE A 458 -34.22 4.35 -39.24
C ILE A 458 -35.71 4.50 -38.89
N LEU A 459 -36.02 4.81 -37.63
CA LEU A 459 -37.40 4.99 -37.19
C LEU A 459 -38.07 6.22 -37.82
N SER A 460 -37.34 7.30 -38.10
CA SER A 460 -37.91 8.51 -38.69
C SER A 460 -38.08 8.42 -40.22
N THR A 461 -37.27 7.61 -40.90
CA THR A 461 -37.31 7.43 -42.37
C THR A 461 -38.20 6.28 -42.82
N THR A 462 -38.55 5.34 -41.92
CA THR A 462 -39.47 4.25 -42.26
C THR A 462 -40.86 4.77 -42.64
N THR A 463 -41.41 4.23 -43.72
CA THR A 463 -42.75 4.58 -44.22
C THR A 463 -43.86 3.98 -43.37
N ALA A 464 -43.57 2.94 -42.59
CA ALA A 464 -44.49 2.40 -41.59
C ALA A 464 -44.64 3.37 -40.41
N GLY A 465 -45.85 3.51 -39.88
CA GLY A 465 -46.05 4.17 -38.59
C GLY A 465 -45.49 3.30 -37.48
N PHE A 466 -44.63 3.84 -36.62
CA PHE A 466 -44.08 3.14 -35.47
C PHE A 466 -44.54 3.82 -34.18
N CYS A 467 -44.91 3.00 -33.19
CA CYS A 467 -45.23 3.42 -31.84
C CYS A 467 -44.60 2.46 -30.81
N LEU A 468 -44.05 3.01 -29.75
CA LEU A 468 -43.62 2.32 -28.53
C LEU A 468 -44.41 2.86 -27.34
N ALA A 469 -44.89 1.98 -26.47
CA ALA A 469 -45.61 2.31 -25.24
C ALA A 469 -45.02 1.58 -24.02
N ASP A 470 -45.20 2.15 -22.83
CA ASP A 470 -44.83 1.54 -21.56
C ASP A 470 -45.81 0.43 -21.14
N GLU A 471 -45.56 -0.18 -19.98
CA GLU A 471 -46.41 -1.20 -19.36
C GLU A 471 -47.84 -0.69 -19.06
N GLU A 472 -48.00 0.63 -18.85
CA GLU A 472 -49.30 1.29 -18.64
C GLU A 472 -49.98 1.71 -19.95
N PHE A 473 -49.44 1.30 -21.10
CA PHE A 473 -49.90 1.63 -22.45
C PHE A 473 -49.78 3.10 -22.84
N ARG A 474 -48.96 3.88 -22.14
CA ARG A 474 -48.69 5.28 -22.48
C ARG A 474 -47.62 5.32 -23.56
N MET A 475 -47.87 6.06 -24.64
CA MET A 475 -46.96 6.12 -25.78
C MET A 475 -45.68 6.89 -25.41
N ILE A 476 -44.53 6.24 -25.54
CA ILE A 476 -43.20 6.79 -25.25
C ILE A 476 -42.54 7.32 -26.53
N VAL A 477 -42.68 6.60 -27.64
CA VAL A 477 -42.05 6.96 -28.92
C VAL A 477 -43.06 6.79 -30.03
N VAL A 478 -43.20 7.80 -30.89
CA VAL A 478 -43.89 7.68 -32.18
C VAL A 478 -43.03 8.30 -33.27
N ASN A 479 -43.08 7.73 -34.49
CA ASN A 479 -42.40 8.31 -35.64
C ASN A 479 -43.31 9.23 -36.45
N ASN A 480 -42.71 9.99 -37.38
CA ASN A 480 -43.44 10.97 -38.19
C ASN A 480 -44.50 10.32 -39.10
N SER A 481 -44.22 9.12 -39.62
CA SER A 481 -45.17 8.35 -40.43
C SER A 481 -46.41 7.99 -39.63
N PHE A 482 -46.26 7.59 -38.37
CA PHE A 482 -47.40 7.32 -37.49
C PHE A 482 -48.25 8.57 -37.27
N CYS A 483 -47.64 9.70 -36.89
CA CYS A 483 -48.36 10.97 -36.70
C CYS A 483 -49.15 11.38 -37.95
N LYS A 484 -48.56 11.24 -39.14
CA LYS A 484 -49.24 11.50 -40.43
C LYS A 484 -50.36 10.51 -40.71
N MET A 485 -50.17 9.23 -40.40
CA MET A 485 -51.17 8.18 -40.61
C MET A 485 -52.40 8.40 -39.74
N VAL A 486 -52.23 8.81 -38.48
CA VAL A 486 -53.35 9.05 -37.55
C VAL A 486 -53.87 10.48 -37.58
N GLY A 487 -53.12 11.43 -38.16
CA GLY A 487 -53.50 12.83 -38.26
C GLY A 487 -53.44 13.59 -36.93
N VAL A 488 -52.59 13.16 -35.99
CA VAL A 488 -52.45 13.75 -34.65
C VAL A 488 -51.00 14.17 -34.43
N ASP A 489 -50.81 15.37 -33.88
CA ASP A 489 -49.49 15.88 -33.54
C ASP A 489 -48.81 15.03 -32.47
N ARG A 490 -47.48 14.89 -32.60
CA ARG A 490 -46.65 14.08 -31.70
C ARG A 490 -46.87 14.44 -30.23
N GLU A 491 -46.94 15.72 -29.90
CA GLU A 491 -47.10 16.22 -28.51
C GLU A 491 -48.39 15.74 -27.85
N LYS A 492 -49.45 15.51 -28.63
CA LYS A 492 -50.72 14.98 -28.14
C LYS A 492 -50.71 13.45 -28.01
N LEU A 493 -49.85 12.78 -28.76
CA LEU A 493 -49.73 11.32 -28.76
C LEU A 493 -48.82 10.82 -27.64
N ILE A 494 -47.69 11.49 -27.40
CA ILE A 494 -46.76 11.12 -26.33
C ILE A 494 -47.44 11.23 -24.96
N GLY A 495 -47.32 10.19 -24.14
CA GLY A 495 -48.00 10.07 -22.83
C GLY A 495 -49.48 9.70 -22.92
N SER A 496 -50.08 9.72 -24.10
CA SER A 496 -51.47 9.31 -24.31
C SER A 496 -51.60 7.78 -24.36
N THR A 497 -52.82 7.29 -24.14
CA THR A 497 -53.19 5.88 -24.23
C THR A 497 -53.95 5.57 -25.52
N PHE A 498 -53.64 6.30 -26.61
CA PHE A 498 -54.38 6.27 -27.89
C PHE A 498 -54.58 4.85 -28.46
N LEU A 499 -53.60 3.95 -28.26
CA LEU A 499 -53.64 2.55 -28.72
C LEU A 499 -53.92 1.54 -27.59
N LYS A 500 -54.44 1.97 -26.44
CA LYS A 500 -54.66 1.09 -25.28
C LYS A 500 -55.44 -0.18 -25.63
N LYS A 501 -56.58 -0.04 -26.33
CA LYS A 501 -57.40 -1.19 -26.75
C LYS A 501 -56.62 -2.18 -27.62
N GLN A 502 -55.68 -1.69 -28.41
CA GLN A 502 -54.84 -2.50 -29.28
C GLN A 502 -53.76 -3.21 -28.47
N PHE A 503 -53.12 -2.55 -27.51
CA PHE A 503 -52.07 -3.15 -26.68
C PHE A 503 -52.61 -4.10 -25.60
N GLU A 504 -53.82 -3.86 -25.08
CA GLU A 504 -54.51 -4.79 -24.17
C GLU A 504 -54.66 -6.19 -24.80
N ARG A 505 -54.80 -6.28 -26.13
CA ARG A 505 -54.94 -7.56 -26.85
C ARG A 505 -53.65 -8.39 -26.89
N CYS A 506 -52.50 -7.78 -26.69
CA CYS A 506 -51.21 -8.49 -26.59
C CYS A 506 -50.66 -8.56 -25.15
N SER A 507 -51.47 -8.18 -24.15
CA SER A 507 -51.10 -8.28 -22.73
C SER A 507 -50.89 -9.71 -22.22
N ASN A 508 -51.37 -10.71 -22.97
CA ASN A 508 -51.13 -12.12 -22.71
C ASN A 508 -49.72 -12.61 -23.11
N GLY A 509 -48.84 -11.69 -23.56
CA GLY A 509 -47.46 -12.00 -23.96
C GLY A 509 -47.30 -12.36 -25.44
N ASN A 510 -48.39 -12.51 -26.21
CA ASN A 510 -48.33 -12.85 -27.62
C ASN A 510 -48.63 -11.64 -28.51
N GLY A 511 -47.80 -11.45 -29.53
CA GLY A 511 -48.06 -10.48 -30.58
C GLY A 511 -49.23 -10.86 -31.47
N TYR A 512 -49.81 -9.87 -32.15
CA TYR A 512 -50.83 -10.12 -33.17
C TYR A 512 -50.75 -9.14 -34.32
N THR A 513 -51.32 -9.56 -35.45
CA THR A 513 -51.50 -8.75 -36.64
C THR A 513 -53.00 -8.62 -36.91
N SER A 514 -53.49 -7.40 -37.13
CA SER A 514 -54.91 -7.14 -37.39
C SER A 514 -55.08 -5.95 -38.32
N GLU A 515 -56.06 -6.03 -39.22
CA GLU A 515 -56.57 -4.83 -39.88
C GLU A 515 -57.33 -3.98 -38.86
N ILE A 516 -57.10 -2.67 -38.85
CA ILE A 516 -57.80 -1.71 -38.00
C ILE A 516 -58.22 -0.49 -38.81
N LYS A 517 -59.26 0.20 -38.32
CA LYS A 517 -59.74 1.46 -38.86
C LYS A 517 -59.53 2.55 -37.83
N ILE A 518 -58.95 3.68 -38.24
CA ILE A 518 -58.77 4.85 -37.37
C ILE A 518 -59.48 6.03 -38.01
N ASN A 519 -60.37 6.67 -37.24
CA ASN A 519 -60.98 7.93 -37.61
C ASN A 519 -59.97 9.04 -37.36
N ARG A 520 -59.63 9.80 -38.40
CA ARG A 520 -58.71 10.93 -38.34
C ARG A 520 -59.48 12.19 -37.89
N PRO A 521 -58.82 13.15 -37.22
CA PRO A 521 -59.45 14.40 -36.80
C PRO A 521 -60.00 15.26 -37.96
N ASP A 522 -59.52 15.06 -39.18
CA ASP A 522 -59.99 15.72 -40.40
C ASP A 522 -61.32 15.15 -40.95
N GLY A 523 -61.89 14.14 -40.28
CA GLY A 523 -63.12 13.45 -40.69
C GLY A 523 -62.89 12.28 -41.66
N GLY A 524 -61.65 12.02 -42.08
CA GLY A 524 -61.29 10.87 -42.91
C GLY A 524 -61.16 9.56 -42.13
N MET A 525 -61.35 8.42 -42.80
CA MET A 525 -61.15 7.08 -42.23
C MET A 525 -59.93 6.42 -42.88
N GLY A 526 -58.91 6.10 -42.08
CA GLY A 526 -57.73 5.36 -42.56
C GLY A 526 -57.84 3.86 -42.28
N HIS A 527 -57.39 3.03 -43.22
CA HIS A 527 -57.30 1.59 -43.07
C HIS A 527 -55.84 1.16 -42.91
N PHE A 528 -55.51 0.51 -41.80
CA PHE A 528 -54.14 0.14 -41.47
C PHE A 528 -54.02 -1.34 -41.14
N LEU A 529 -52.93 -1.96 -41.57
CA LEU A 529 -52.46 -3.21 -41.00
C LEU A 529 -51.61 -2.89 -39.78
N LEU A 530 -52.09 -3.30 -38.60
CA LEU A 530 -51.40 -3.17 -37.33
C LEU A 530 -50.67 -4.47 -37.01
N ILE A 531 -49.39 -4.38 -36.68
CA ILE A 531 -48.63 -5.44 -36.03
C ILE A 531 -48.29 -4.92 -34.64
N ALA A 532 -48.75 -5.59 -33.58
CA ALA A 532 -48.49 -5.20 -32.19
C ALA A 532 -47.85 -6.35 -31.42
N ASN A 533 -46.80 -6.07 -30.66
CA ASN A 533 -46.08 -7.07 -29.86
C ASN A 533 -45.68 -6.48 -28.50
N PRO A 534 -45.65 -7.29 -27.43
CA PRO A 534 -44.91 -6.96 -26.22
C PRO A 534 -43.40 -7.06 -26.49
N TYR A 535 -42.60 -6.30 -25.73
CA TYR A 535 -41.15 -6.47 -25.70
C TYR A 535 -40.65 -6.60 -24.27
N PHE A 536 -39.62 -7.40 -24.10
CA PHE A 536 -39.08 -7.82 -22.81
C PHE A 536 -37.61 -7.41 -22.71
N ASP A 537 -37.12 -7.25 -21.49
CA ASP A 537 -35.70 -7.05 -21.24
C ASP A 537 -34.91 -8.37 -21.28
N GLU A 538 -33.62 -8.29 -20.96
CA GLU A 538 -32.73 -9.46 -20.94
C GLU A 538 -33.11 -10.49 -19.85
N ASN A 539 -33.80 -10.07 -18.79
CA ASN A 539 -34.30 -10.93 -17.71
C ASN A 539 -35.67 -11.54 -18.03
N LYS A 540 -36.25 -11.21 -19.20
CA LYS A 540 -37.59 -11.57 -19.66
C LYS A 540 -38.72 -10.86 -18.90
N ASP A 541 -38.42 -9.74 -18.24
CA ASP A 541 -39.44 -8.88 -17.65
C ASP A 541 -40.09 -8.02 -18.73
N LEU A 542 -41.41 -7.82 -18.65
CA LEU A 542 -42.16 -7.03 -19.63
C LEU A 542 -41.77 -5.56 -19.50
N VAL A 543 -41.27 -4.94 -20.57
CA VAL A 543 -40.88 -3.52 -20.59
C VAL A 543 -41.97 -2.65 -21.22
N GLY A 544 -42.79 -3.23 -22.10
CA GLY A 544 -43.92 -2.54 -22.71
C GLY A 544 -44.33 -3.15 -24.04
N TYR A 545 -44.88 -2.32 -24.92
CA TYR A 545 -45.45 -2.76 -26.19
C TYR A 545 -44.98 -1.89 -27.35
N PHE A 546 -44.75 -2.49 -28.51
CA PHE A 546 -44.52 -1.74 -29.74
C PHE A 546 -45.53 -2.12 -30.81
N SER A 547 -45.75 -1.21 -31.75
CA SER A 547 -46.60 -1.45 -32.90
C SER A 547 -46.06 -0.82 -34.18
N LEU A 548 -46.33 -1.50 -35.28
CA LEU A 548 -46.08 -1.07 -36.65
C LEU A 548 -47.41 -0.93 -37.40
N PHE A 549 -47.56 0.17 -38.13
CA PHE A 549 -48.73 0.55 -38.90
C PHE A 549 -48.34 0.64 -40.37
N ILE A 550 -49.02 -0.13 -41.21
CA ILE A 550 -48.85 -0.07 -42.66
C ILE A 550 -50.17 0.43 -43.25
N ASP A 551 -50.12 1.53 -44.00
CA ASP A 551 -51.32 2.07 -44.67
C ASP A 551 -51.71 1.16 -45.85
N ILE A 552 -52.88 0.54 -45.73
CA ILE A 552 -53.46 -0.35 -46.75
C ILE A 552 -54.68 0.27 -47.43
N SER A 553 -54.92 1.57 -47.24
CA SER A 553 -56.10 2.27 -47.75
C SER A 553 -56.19 2.22 -49.28
N LYS A 554 -55.05 2.30 -49.98
CA LYS A 554 -54.99 2.16 -51.45
C LYS A 554 -55.41 0.76 -51.93
N TYR A 555 -54.96 -0.29 -51.25
CA TYR A 555 -55.29 -1.68 -51.62
C TYR A 555 -56.78 -2.00 -51.40
N LYS A 556 -57.41 -1.41 -50.38
CA LYS A 556 -58.84 -1.56 -50.12
C LYS A 556 -59.72 -0.85 -51.15
N HIS A 557 -59.25 0.26 -51.73
CA HIS A 557 -59.97 0.97 -52.79
C HIS A 557 -59.99 0.21 -54.13
N ASP A 558 -58.91 -0.50 -54.47
CA ASP A 558 -58.76 -1.15 -55.79
C ASP A 558 -59.33 -2.59 -55.88
N THR A 559 -59.57 -3.27 -54.75
CA THR A 559 -59.92 -4.72 -54.78
C THR A 559 -61.22 -5.11 -54.08
N GLY A 560 -61.85 -4.24 -53.28
CA GLY A 560 -63.12 -4.57 -52.60
C GLY A 560 -63.09 -5.82 -51.70
N THR A 561 -61.92 -6.43 -51.47
CA THR A 561 -61.74 -7.65 -50.69
C THR A 561 -60.70 -7.45 -49.60
N SER A 562 -60.96 -8.04 -48.43
CA SER A 562 -60.05 -8.03 -47.28
C SER A 562 -58.83 -8.92 -47.54
N LEU A 563 -57.63 -8.42 -47.19
CA LEU A 563 -56.42 -9.23 -47.25
C LEU A 563 -56.47 -10.23 -46.08
N ASN A 564 -56.70 -11.52 -46.39
CA ASN A 564 -56.53 -12.58 -45.41
C ASN A 564 -55.03 -12.72 -45.10
N VAL A 565 -54.60 -12.11 -44.00
CA VAL A 565 -53.25 -12.30 -43.45
C VAL A 565 -53.27 -13.59 -42.60
N PRO A 566 -52.38 -14.57 -42.84
CA PRO A 566 -52.31 -15.77 -42.01
C PRO A 566 -51.79 -15.39 -40.62
N THR A 567 -52.52 -15.76 -39.58
CA THR A 567 -52.00 -15.81 -38.21
C THR A 567 -50.96 -16.92 -38.13
N GLN A 568 -49.67 -16.59 -38.00
CA GLN A 568 -48.65 -17.56 -37.59
C GLN A 568 -48.85 -17.87 -36.11
N GLY A 569 -48.89 -19.16 -35.79
CA GLY A 569 -48.90 -19.70 -34.42
C GLY A 569 -47.50 -19.98 -33.90
#